data_AF-A0A519K1A1-F1
#
_entry.id   AF-A0A519K1A1-F1
#
_cell.length_a   1.000
_cell.length_b   1.000
_cell.length_c   1.000
_cell.angle_alpha   90.00
_cell.angle_beta   90.00
_cell.angle_gamma   90.00
#
_symmetry.space_group_name_H-M   'P 1'
#
loop_
_entity.id
_entity.type
_entity.pdbx_description
1 polymer ?
#
loop_
_entity_poly.entity_id
_entity_poly.type
_entity_poly.pdbx_seq_one_letter_code
_entity_poly.pdbx_strand_id
1 'polypeptide(L)'
;MWILAFAAAALIWFPISQSIFLILWIIGRFLAQSAEALVIYEKTFAAATIIETASFAVFCAAFFLLKSSFDAELLLIIYSFYQLLKGIWYTAYFKRFLSVSNLKWQPDYFRNALPFFLLSLLGFLASKVDVYLIALMKDRIATANYQIINSLLVFIMSLSAFVYAPFTKNIYRNSEAVINKTRNTLQLSGLLIVPLSLFATSIILKNYLQLSFSIWFYVIAFAYVFPAFVYGIDVVNLFRLKKEKTVVVYLFIGAFSNTAFSAGLIYFGFGIPGALAGSAISQLIVLTLFKLHREK
;
A
#
# COMPACT_ATOMS: atom_id res chain seq x y z
N MET A 1 -7.11 -15.75 -13.60
CA MET A 1 -6.19 -15.26 -14.64
C MET A 1 -4.98 -14.55 -14.06
N TRP A 2 -5.13 -13.46 -13.29
CA TRP A 2 -3.98 -12.73 -12.72
C TRP A 2 -3.08 -13.56 -11.80
N ILE A 3 -3.66 -14.41 -10.93
CA ILE A 3 -2.88 -15.33 -10.08
C ILE A 3 -1.97 -16.23 -10.92
N LEU A 4 -2.50 -16.77 -12.02
CA LEU A 4 -1.73 -17.67 -12.90
C LEU A 4 -0.60 -16.91 -13.60
N ALA A 5 -0.84 -15.67 -14.02
CA ALA A 5 0.20 -14.82 -14.59
C ALA A 5 1.31 -14.51 -13.58
N PHE A 6 0.95 -14.17 -12.33
CA PHE A 6 1.93 -13.92 -11.26
C PHE A 6 2.64 -15.18 -10.79
N ALA A 7 1.97 -16.34 -10.80
CA ALA A 7 2.60 -17.63 -10.51
C ALA A 7 3.61 -18.03 -11.58
N ALA A 8 3.26 -17.85 -12.86
CA ALA A 8 4.17 -18.08 -13.98
C ALA A 8 5.37 -17.13 -13.93
N ALA A 9 5.12 -15.85 -13.64
CA ALA A 9 6.16 -14.86 -13.37
C ALA A 9 7.13 -15.29 -12.27
N ALA A 10 6.61 -15.79 -11.13
CA ALA A 10 7.43 -16.27 -10.04
C ALA A 10 8.38 -17.38 -10.50
N LEU A 11 7.85 -18.38 -11.22
CA LEU A 11 8.64 -19.50 -11.75
C LEU A 11 9.73 -19.09 -12.75
N ILE A 12 9.53 -18.00 -13.50
CA ILE A 12 10.50 -17.49 -14.49
C ILE A 12 11.63 -16.70 -13.82
N TRP A 13 11.30 -15.87 -12.83
CA TRP A 13 12.26 -14.92 -12.26
C TRP A 13 12.96 -15.39 -10.99
N PHE A 14 12.45 -16.42 -10.31
CA PHE A 14 12.99 -16.89 -9.04
C PHE A 14 13.37 -18.38 -9.07
N PRO A 15 14.35 -18.79 -8.23
CA PRO A 15 14.65 -20.20 -8.02
C PRO A 15 13.41 -21.00 -7.63
N ILE A 16 13.34 -22.28 -8.06
CA ILE A 16 12.16 -23.12 -7.86
C ILE A 16 11.75 -23.21 -6.39
N SER A 17 12.72 -23.28 -5.45
CA SER A 17 12.44 -23.30 -4.01
C SER A 17 11.63 -22.08 -3.57
N GLN A 18 12.09 -20.88 -3.94
CA GLN A 18 11.44 -19.61 -3.60
C GLN A 18 10.11 -19.43 -4.33
N SER A 19 10.04 -19.86 -5.59
CA SER A 19 8.84 -19.74 -6.44
C SER A 19 7.64 -20.49 -5.86
N ILE A 20 7.85 -21.68 -5.29
CA ILE A 20 6.78 -22.45 -4.64
C ILE A 20 6.18 -21.64 -3.49
N PHE A 21 7.01 -21.06 -2.62
CA PHE A 21 6.54 -20.26 -1.50
C PHE A 21 5.87 -18.96 -1.95
N LEU A 22 6.41 -18.29 -2.98
CA LEU A 22 5.75 -17.12 -3.59
C LEU A 22 4.36 -17.47 -4.15
N ILE A 23 4.20 -18.63 -4.79
CA ILE A 23 2.89 -19.08 -5.27
C ILE A 23 1.94 -19.33 -4.10
N LEU A 24 2.38 -20.02 -3.05
CA LEU A 24 1.57 -20.23 -1.84
C LEU A 24 1.15 -18.90 -1.21
N TRP A 25 2.07 -17.95 -1.16
CA TRP A 25 1.80 -16.60 -0.67
C TRP A 25 0.74 -15.89 -1.51
N ILE A 26 0.87 -15.88 -2.84
CA ILE A 26 -0.09 -15.25 -3.76
C ILE A 26 -1.48 -15.89 -3.61
N ILE A 27 -1.55 -17.22 -3.51
CA ILE A 27 -2.81 -17.95 -3.31
C ILE A 27 -3.44 -17.55 -1.97
N GLY A 28 -2.68 -17.61 -0.87
CA GLY A 28 -3.17 -17.22 0.45
C GLY A 28 -3.70 -15.79 0.49
N ARG A 29 -2.95 -14.86 -0.11
CA ARG A 29 -3.35 -13.45 -0.21
C ARG A 29 -4.60 -13.27 -1.06
N PHE A 30 -4.71 -13.97 -2.19
CA PHE A 30 -5.89 -13.91 -3.04
C PHE A 30 -7.16 -14.40 -2.31
N LEU A 31 -7.06 -15.52 -1.58
CA LEU A 31 -8.17 -16.05 -0.78
C LEU A 31 -8.60 -15.06 0.30
N ALA A 32 -7.64 -14.50 1.05
CA ALA A 32 -7.92 -13.49 2.07
C ALA A 32 -8.56 -12.22 1.48
N GLN A 33 -8.01 -11.70 0.38
CA GLN A 33 -8.52 -10.49 -0.29
C GLN A 33 -9.94 -10.69 -0.84
N SER A 34 -10.26 -11.90 -1.31
CA SER A 34 -11.60 -12.25 -1.80
C SER A 34 -12.65 -12.23 -0.69
N ALA A 35 -12.25 -12.48 0.56
CA ALA A 35 -13.13 -12.44 1.72
C ALA A 35 -13.37 -11.02 2.27
N GLU A 36 -12.50 -10.04 1.99
CA GLU A 36 -12.64 -8.67 2.52
C GLU A 36 -13.99 -8.03 2.17
N ALA A 37 -14.46 -8.21 0.93
CA ALA A 37 -15.78 -7.72 0.50
C ALA A 37 -16.92 -8.37 1.31
N LEU A 38 -16.80 -9.67 1.63
CA LEU A 38 -17.78 -10.40 2.43
C LEU A 38 -17.77 -9.97 3.89
N VAL A 39 -16.60 -9.68 4.47
CA VAL A 39 -16.49 -9.12 5.83
C VAL A 39 -17.25 -7.81 5.95
N ILE A 40 -17.09 -6.91 4.97
CA ILE A 40 -17.80 -5.62 4.96
C ILE A 40 -19.30 -5.82 4.76
N TYR A 41 -19.70 -6.72 3.85
CA TYR A 41 -21.10 -6.98 3.52
C TYR A 41 -21.86 -7.61 4.70
N GLU A 42 -21.31 -8.68 5.29
CA GLU A 42 -21.91 -9.39 6.43
C GLU A 42 -21.61 -8.73 7.78
N LYS A 43 -20.80 -7.66 7.80
CA LYS A 43 -20.36 -6.93 9.00
C LYS A 43 -19.67 -7.83 10.05
N THR A 44 -18.98 -8.88 9.63
CA THR A 44 -18.32 -9.85 10.52
C THR A 44 -16.92 -9.40 10.95
N PHE A 45 -16.78 -8.13 11.35
CA PHE A 45 -15.50 -7.51 11.72
C PHE A 45 -14.81 -8.24 12.87
N ALA A 46 -15.55 -8.73 13.87
CA ALA A 46 -14.98 -9.47 14.99
C ALA A 46 -14.30 -10.77 14.53
N ALA A 47 -14.95 -11.53 13.65
CA ALA A 47 -14.38 -12.76 13.11
C ALA A 47 -13.13 -12.47 12.27
N ALA A 48 -13.17 -11.42 11.44
CA ALA A 48 -12.02 -10.97 10.68
C ALA A 48 -10.83 -10.60 11.60
N THR A 49 -11.07 -9.85 12.67
CA THR A 49 -10.05 -9.50 13.66
C THR A 49 -9.47 -10.72 14.36
N ILE A 50 -10.30 -11.71 14.72
CA ILE A 50 -9.83 -12.96 15.33
C ILE A 50 -8.93 -13.73 14.35
N ILE A 51 -9.37 -13.93 13.10
CA ILE A 51 -8.59 -14.61 12.07
C ILE A 51 -7.25 -13.91 11.84
N GLU A 52 -7.27 -12.57 11.73
CA GLU A 52 -6.06 -11.76 11.55
C GLU A 52 -5.09 -11.94 12.72
N THR A 53 -5.59 -11.78 13.94
CA THR A 53 -4.78 -11.83 15.17
C THR A 53 -4.22 -13.22 15.40
N ALA A 54 -5.03 -14.26 15.23
CA ALA A 54 -4.59 -15.64 15.41
C ALA A 54 -3.58 -16.05 14.33
N SER A 55 -3.77 -15.64 13.07
CA SER A 55 -2.81 -15.95 12.00
C SER A 55 -1.48 -15.23 12.26
N PHE A 56 -1.57 -13.96 12.69
CA PHE A 56 -0.39 -13.17 13.04
C PHE A 56 0.33 -13.71 14.28
N ALA A 57 -0.39 -14.25 15.26
CA ALA A 57 0.21 -14.93 16.41
C ALA A 57 1.02 -16.17 15.98
N VAL A 58 0.51 -16.94 15.02
CA VAL A 58 1.26 -18.07 14.42
C VAL A 58 2.52 -17.59 13.71
N PHE A 59 2.43 -16.49 12.95
CA PHE A 59 3.61 -15.85 12.34
C PHE A 59 4.66 -15.47 13.40
N CYS A 60 4.24 -14.78 14.46
CA CYS A 60 5.15 -14.38 15.54
C CYS A 60 5.77 -15.59 16.24
N ALA A 61 4.97 -16.62 16.56
CA ALA A 61 5.47 -17.83 17.19
C ALA A 61 6.53 -18.53 16.32
N ALA A 62 6.24 -18.72 15.03
CA ALA A 62 7.19 -19.31 14.07
C ALA A 62 8.48 -18.47 13.97
N PHE A 63 8.35 -17.15 13.89
CA PHE A 63 9.48 -16.23 13.87
C PHE A 63 10.35 -16.35 15.14
N PHE A 64 9.74 -16.36 16.33
CA PHE A 64 10.47 -16.46 17.60
C PHE A 64 11.18 -17.80 17.78
N LEU A 65 10.57 -18.90 17.33
CA LEU A 65 11.14 -20.25 17.43
C LEU A 65 12.31 -20.46 16.46
N LEU A 66 12.27 -19.83 15.28
CA LEU A 66 13.25 -20.05 14.21
C LEU A 66 14.25 -18.88 14.07
N LYS A 67 14.27 -17.94 15.02
CA LYS A 67 15.12 -16.74 14.97
C LYS A 67 16.64 -17.00 14.90
N SER A 68 17.10 -18.19 15.29
CA SER A 68 18.53 -18.55 15.29
C SER A 68 19.12 -18.70 13.87
N SER A 69 18.27 -18.98 12.89
CA SER A 69 18.65 -19.34 11.53
C SER A 69 18.08 -18.34 10.52
N PHE A 70 18.03 -17.06 10.91
CA PHE A 70 17.23 -16.08 10.20
C PHE A 70 17.87 -15.61 8.89
N ASP A 71 17.28 -16.00 7.78
CA ASP A 71 17.58 -15.49 6.45
C ASP A 71 16.29 -15.06 5.71
N ALA A 72 16.47 -14.48 4.52
CA ALA A 72 15.35 -13.99 3.71
C ALA A 72 14.45 -15.14 3.20
N GLU A 73 15.02 -16.33 3.01
CA GLU A 73 14.28 -17.51 2.53
C GLU A 73 13.34 -18.05 3.62
N LEU A 74 13.84 -18.20 4.84
CA LEU A 74 13.04 -18.58 5.99
C LEU A 74 11.92 -17.57 6.26
N LEU A 75 12.20 -16.27 6.14
CA LEU A 75 11.17 -15.24 6.27
C LEU A 75 10.09 -15.39 5.19
N LEU A 76 10.48 -15.64 3.94
CA LEU A 76 9.55 -15.92 2.84
C LEU A 76 8.68 -17.15 3.17
N ILE A 77 9.28 -18.23 3.66
CA ILE A 77 8.57 -19.46 4.04
C ILE A 77 7.53 -19.15 5.12
N ILE A 78 7.94 -18.58 6.25
CA ILE A 78 7.07 -18.27 7.39
C ILE A 78 5.93 -17.34 6.94
N TYR A 79 6.24 -16.31 6.16
CA TYR A 79 5.26 -15.35 5.69
C TYR A 79 4.26 -15.96 4.69
N SER A 80 4.72 -16.86 3.82
CA SER A 80 3.87 -17.58 2.87
C SER A 80 2.87 -18.48 3.59
N PHE A 81 3.32 -19.22 4.60
CA PHE A 81 2.45 -20.05 5.43
C PHE A 81 1.44 -19.23 6.24
N TYR A 82 1.87 -18.11 6.83
CA TYR A 82 0.98 -17.18 7.52
C TYR A 82 -0.17 -16.71 6.62
N GLN A 83 0.14 -16.26 5.40
CA GLN A 83 -0.87 -15.75 4.47
C GLN A 83 -1.77 -16.87 3.94
N LEU A 84 -1.22 -18.07 3.72
CA LEU A 84 -1.99 -19.24 3.33
C LEU A 84 -2.98 -19.65 4.43
N LEU A 85 -2.51 -19.75 5.67
CA LEU A 85 -3.33 -20.08 6.84
C LEU A 85 -4.49 -19.09 6.99
N LYS A 86 -4.18 -17.79 6.92
CA LYS A 86 -5.17 -16.71 6.94
C LYS A 86 -6.20 -16.88 5.82
N GLY A 87 -5.76 -17.13 4.60
CA GLY A 87 -6.62 -17.36 3.43
C GLY A 87 -7.53 -18.59 3.61
N ILE A 88 -6.99 -19.69 4.14
CA ILE A 88 -7.75 -20.91 4.44
C ILE A 88 -8.82 -20.63 5.50
N TRP A 89 -8.49 -19.95 6.59
CA TRP A 89 -9.44 -19.62 7.65
C TRP A 89 -10.57 -18.72 7.16
N TYR A 90 -10.27 -17.70 6.35
CA TYR A 90 -11.31 -16.89 5.71
C TYR A 90 -12.20 -17.71 4.78
N THR A 91 -11.61 -18.56 3.96
CA THR A 91 -12.34 -19.44 3.03
C THR A 91 -13.25 -20.40 3.80
N ALA A 92 -12.76 -21.00 4.89
CA ALA A 92 -13.51 -21.89 5.74
C ALA A 92 -14.68 -21.19 6.44
N TYR A 93 -14.45 -19.96 6.95
CA TYR A 93 -15.49 -19.15 7.60
C TYR A 93 -16.60 -18.77 6.61
N PHE A 94 -16.24 -18.37 5.39
CA PHE A 94 -17.19 -17.96 4.35
C PHE A 94 -17.61 -19.08 3.39
N LYS A 95 -17.38 -20.36 3.74
CA LYS A 95 -17.66 -21.51 2.88
C LYS A 95 -19.09 -21.55 2.31
N ARG A 96 -20.07 -21.01 3.05
CA ARG A 96 -21.48 -20.93 2.62
C ARG A 96 -21.69 -20.10 1.35
N PHE A 97 -20.78 -19.18 1.03
CA PHE A 97 -20.82 -18.35 -0.17
C PHE A 97 -20.05 -18.98 -1.34
N LEU A 98 -19.29 -20.05 -1.10
CA LEU A 98 -18.49 -20.72 -2.11
C LEU A 98 -19.31 -21.86 -2.73
N SER A 99 -20.07 -21.53 -3.78
CA SER A 99 -20.77 -22.50 -4.60
C SER A 99 -19.91 -22.86 -5.82
N VAL A 100 -19.29 -24.04 -5.79
CA VAL A 100 -18.48 -24.55 -6.92
C VAL A 100 -19.36 -24.88 -8.13
N SER A 101 -20.63 -25.22 -7.91
CA SER A 101 -21.58 -25.57 -8.97
C SER A 101 -21.94 -24.43 -9.92
N ASN A 102 -21.63 -23.18 -9.55
CA ASN A 102 -21.95 -21.99 -10.36
C ASN A 102 -20.70 -21.30 -10.93
N LEU A 103 -19.57 -22.02 -11.06
CA LEU A 103 -18.36 -21.45 -11.64
C LEU A 103 -18.59 -21.12 -13.13
N LYS A 104 -18.74 -19.83 -13.44
CA LYS A 104 -18.90 -19.33 -14.81
C LYS A 104 -17.71 -18.48 -15.20
N TRP A 105 -17.15 -18.76 -16.37
CA TRP A 105 -16.13 -17.90 -16.96
C TRP A 105 -16.77 -16.61 -17.46
N GLN A 106 -16.34 -15.46 -16.93
CA GLN A 106 -16.86 -14.14 -17.29
C GLN A 106 -15.71 -13.21 -17.71
N PRO A 107 -15.33 -13.17 -19.00
CA PRO A 107 -14.23 -12.34 -19.47
C PRO A 107 -14.48 -10.84 -19.26
N ASP A 108 -15.74 -10.41 -19.34
CA ASP A 108 -16.15 -9.02 -19.12
C ASP A 108 -15.81 -8.52 -17.71
N TYR A 109 -15.83 -9.41 -16.71
CA TYR A 109 -15.42 -9.07 -15.36
C TYR A 109 -13.96 -8.58 -15.32
N PHE A 110 -13.05 -9.26 -16.03
CA PHE A 110 -11.64 -8.87 -16.07
C PHE A 110 -11.43 -7.54 -16.76
N ARG A 111 -12.20 -7.25 -17.81
CA ARG A 111 -12.17 -5.94 -18.49
C ARG A 111 -12.60 -4.81 -17.56
N ASN A 112 -13.64 -5.04 -16.76
CA ASN A 112 -14.14 -4.05 -15.80
C ASN A 112 -13.22 -3.92 -14.56
N ALA A 113 -12.53 -4.98 -14.16
CA ALA A 113 -11.57 -4.97 -13.06
C ALA A 113 -10.20 -4.36 -13.45
N LEU A 114 -9.89 -4.28 -14.74
CA LEU A 114 -8.58 -3.82 -15.23
C LEU A 114 -8.19 -2.42 -14.73
N PRO A 115 -9.06 -1.38 -14.73
CA PRO A 115 -8.70 -0.08 -14.19
C PRO A 115 -8.31 -0.12 -12.71
N PHE A 116 -8.98 -0.94 -11.89
CA PHE A 116 -8.66 -1.11 -10.47
C PHE A 116 -7.35 -1.89 -10.27
N PHE A 117 -7.09 -2.87 -11.13
CA PHE A 117 -5.80 -3.55 -11.16
C PHE A 117 -4.67 -2.57 -11.50
N LEU A 118 -4.83 -1.77 -12.56
CA LEU A 118 -3.85 -0.75 -12.95
C LEU A 118 -3.66 0.30 -11.86
N LEU A 119 -4.74 0.75 -11.24
CA LEU A 119 -4.68 1.65 -10.09
C LEU A 119 -3.81 1.06 -8.97
N SER A 120 -4.02 -0.21 -8.62
CA SER A 120 -3.27 -0.89 -7.56
C SER A 120 -1.80 -1.08 -7.94
N LEU A 121 -1.53 -1.45 -9.20
CA LEU A 121 -0.18 -1.60 -9.74
C LEU A 121 0.57 -0.26 -9.75
N LEU A 122 -0.07 0.83 -10.18
CA LEU A 122 0.53 2.15 -10.21
C LEU A 122 0.74 2.71 -8.80
N GLY A 123 -0.19 2.49 -7.87
CA GLY A 123 0.02 2.83 -6.47
C GLY A 123 1.21 2.08 -5.85
N PHE A 124 1.36 0.80 -6.18
CA PHE A 124 2.52 0.01 -5.79
C PHE A 124 3.82 0.58 -6.38
N LEU A 125 3.88 0.81 -7.69
CA LEU A 125 5.06 1.38 -8.34
C LEU A 125 5.41 2.76 -7.79
N ALA A 126 4.42 3.64 -7.66
CA ALA A 126 4.61 4.99 -7.14
C ALA A 126 5.16 5.01 -5.71
N SER A 127 4.85 3.99 -4.89
CA SER A 127 5.31 3.89 -3.50
C SER A 127 6.60 3.10 -3.30
N LYS A 128 7.13 2.45 -4.34
CA LYS A 128 8.31 1.56 -4.24
C LYS A 128 9.41 1.84 -5.25
N VAL A 129 9.16 2.62 -6.30
CA VAL A 129 10.17 2.87 -7.34
C VAL A 129 11.42 3.54 -6.78
N ASP A 130 11.25 4.46 -5.83
CA ASP A 130 12.33 5.11 -5.11
C ASP A 130 13.20 4.13 -4.31
N VAL A 131 12.58 3.13 -3.65
CA VAL A 131 13.30 2.04 -2.97
C VAL A 131 14.13 1.22 -3.96
N TYR A 132 13.57 0.90 -5.13
CA TYR A 132 14.31 0.18 -6.16
C TYR A 132 15.46 0.99 -6.73
N LEU A 133 15.30 2.31 -6.89
CA LEU A 133 16.37 3.20 -7.34
C LEU A 133 17.52 3.28 -6.32
N ILE A 134 17.20 3.35 -5.02
CA ILE A 134 18.23 3.24 -3.96
C ILE A 134 18.93 1.87 -4.00
N ALA A 135 18.18 0.79 -4.25
CA ALA A 135 18.77 -0.55 -4.37
C ALA A 135 19.78 -0.67 -5.52
N LEU A 136 19.59 0.10 -6.61
CA LEU A 136 20.55 0.16 -7.71
C LEU A 136 21.90 0.76 -7.31
N MET A 137 21.97 1.54 -6.22
CA MET A 137 23.23 2.06 -5.67
C MET A 137 24.11 0.95 -5.06
N LYS A 138 23.61 -0.30 -4.96
CA LYS A 138 24.30 -1.47 -4.37
C LYS A 138 24.67 -1.33 -2.89
N ASP A 139 24.13 -0.33 -2.20
CA ASP A 139 24.24 -0.22 -0.74
C ASP A 139 23.05 -0.91 -0.05
N ARG A 140 23.31 -2.11 0.49
CA ARG A 140 22.30 -2.90 1.19
C ARG A 140 21.81 -2.24 2.46
N ILE A 141 22.67 -1.52 3.19
CA ILE A 141 22.32 -0.86 4.45
C ILE A 141 21.44 0.35 4.14
N ALA A 142 21.82 1.19 3.17
CA ALA A 142 20.98 2.30 2.74
C ALA A 142 19.62 1.83 2.20
N THR A 143 19.59 0.72 1.44
CA THR A 143 18.34 0.14 0.94
C THR A 143 17.44 -0.33 2.09
N ALA A 144 17.99 -1.06 3.05
CA ALA A 144 17.25 -1.53 4.22
C ALA A 144 16.71 -0.37 5.05
N ASN A 145 17.55 0.63 5.35
CA ASN A 145 17.17 1.83 6.07
C ASN A 145 16.07 2.59 5.36
N TYR A 146 16.22 2.82 4.05
CA TYR A 146 15.21 3.51 3.24
C TYR A 146 13.89 2.74 3.18
N GLN A 147 13.93 1.42 3.08
CA GLN A 147 12.74 0.59 3.09
C GLN A 147 11.97 0.71 4.41
N ILE A 148 12.66 0.80 5.55
CA ILE A 148 12.02 1.01 6.85
C ILE A 148 11.43 2.42 6.93
N ILE A 149 12.20 3.45 6.53
CA ILE A 149 11.72 4.84 6.50
C ILE A 149 10.47 4.96 5.63
N ASN A 150 10.52 4.50 4.38
CA ASN A 150 9.38 4.56 3.46
C ASN A 150 8.18 3.79 4.02
N SER A 151 8.38 2.63 4.67
CA SER A 151 7.28 1.89 5.31
C SER A 151 6.62 2.69 6.45
N LEU A 152 7.41 3.35 7.30
CA LEU A 152 6.88 4.23 8.35
C LEU A 152 6.07 5.37 7.74
N LEU A 153 6.58 6.04 6.71
CA LEU A 153 5.88 7.13 6.03
C LEU A 153 4.59 6.65 5.34
N VAL A 154 4.61 5.48 4.70
CA VAL A 154 3.42 4.86 4.12
C VAL A 154 2.38 4.54 5.18
N PHE A 155 2.77 4.07 6.37
CA PHE A 155 1.81 3.89 7.47
C PHE A 155 1.14 5.20 7.89
N ILE A 156 1.87 6.32 7.93
CA ILE A 156 1.28 7.63 8.23
C ILE A 156 0.29 8.02 7.12
N MET A 157 0.63 7.80 5.85
CA MET A 157 -0.30 8.03 4.74
C MET A 157 -1.55 7.15 4.86
N SER A 158 -1.41 5.88 5.26
CA SER A 158 -2.55 4.97 5.47
C SER A 158 -3.50 5.40 6.58
N LEU A 159 -3.04 6.19 7.56
CA LEU A 159 -3.94 6.77 8.57
C LEU A 159 -5.05 7.62 7.93
N SER A 160 -4.75 8.32 6.83
CA SER A 160 -5.79 9.07 6.09
C SER A 160 -6.91 8.14 5.63
N ALA A 161 -6.57 6.99 5.05
CA ALA A 161 -7.52 5.98 4.60
C ALA A 161 -8.29 5.37 5.77
N PHE A 162 -7.66 5.09 6.91
CA PHE A 162 -8.37 4.60 8.09
C PHE A 162 -9.39 5.61 8.63
N VAL A 163 -9.11 6.91 8.51
CA VAL A 163 -10.05 7.96 8.89
C VAL A 163 -11.26 8.01 7.95
N TYR A 164 -11.07 8.00 6.62
CA TYR A 164 -12.20 8.18 5.69
C TYR A 164 -12.89 6.87 5.25
N ALA A 165 -12.21 5.72 5.30
CA ALA A 165 -12.74 4.45 4.78
C ALA A 165 -14.10 4.07 5.39
N PRO A 166 -14.34 4.18 6.72
CA PRO A 166 -15.65 3.90 7.31
C PRO A 166 -16.77 4.78 6.77
N PHE A 167 -16.44 5.97 6.28
CA PHE A 167 -17.39 6.96 5.76
C PHE A 167 -17.54 6.90 4.24
N THR A 168 -16.86 5.99 3.54
CA THR A 168 -16.93 5.86 2.07
C THR A 168 -18.38 5.76 1.59
N LYS A 169 -19.21 4.92 2.22
CA LYS A 169 -20.63 4.80 1.86
C LYS A 169 -21.40 6.12 2.02
N ASN A 170 -21.05 6.92 3.02
CA ASN A 170 -21.65 8.23 3.24
C ASN A 170 -21.18 9.22 2.18
N ILE A 171 -19.90 9.19 1.80
CA ILE A 171 -19.36 10.03 0.71
C ILE A 171 -20.12 9.76 -0.60
N TYR A 172 -20.47 8.50 -0.90
CA TYR A 172 -21.22 8.16 -2.11
C TYR A 172 -22.66 8.69 -2.12
N ARG A 173 -23.28 8.87 -0.94
CA ARG A 173 -24.72 9.17 -0.78
C ARG A 173 -25.02 10.62 -0.43
N ASN A 174 -24.04 11.39 0.04
CA ASN A 174 -24.25 12.75 0.52
C ASN A 174 -24.00 13.80 -0.58
N SER A 175 -24.39 15.05 -0.28
CA SER A 175 -24.19 16.20 -1.14
C SER A 175 -22.71 16.67 -1.16
N GLU A 176 -22.32 17.39 -2.21
CA GLU A 176 -20.97 17.95 -2.36
C GLU A 176 -20.56 18.83 -1.17
N ALA A 177 -21.49 19.54 -0.54
CA ALA A 177 -21.22 20.36 0.64
C ALA A 177 -20.69 19.51 1.83
N VAL A 178 -21.28 18.35 2.07
CA VAL A 178 -20.84 17.42 3.13
C VAL A 178 -19.49 16.80 2.79
N ILE A 179 -19.26 16.48 1.51
CA ILE A 179 -17.98 15.95 1.03
C ILE A 179 -16.88 16.99 1.22
N ASN A 180 -17.13 18.24 0.83
CA ASN A 180 -16.19 19.35 1.01
C ASN A 180 -15.87 19.60 2.49
N LYS A 181 -16.87 19.53 3.38
CA LYS A 181 -16.64 19.65 4.83
C LYS A 181 -15.77 18.50 5.35
N THR A 182 -16.09 17.26 4.98
CA THR A 182 -15.29 16.07 5.35
C THR A 182 -13.85 16.20 4.86
N ARG A 183 -13.65 16.68 3.62
CA ARG A 183 -12.33 16.94 3.05
C ARG A 183 -11.54 17.95 3.88
N ASN A 184 -12.14 19.10 4.19
CA ASN A 184 -11.47 20.15 4.97
C ASN A 184 -11.11 19.65 6.38
N THR A 185 -11.99 18.88 7.02
CA THR A 185 -11.69 18.25 8.31
C THR A 185 -10.51 17.29 8.19
N LEU A 186 -10.46 16.43 7.17
CA LEU A 186 -9.34 15.51 6.97
C LEU A 186 -8.02 16.25 6.73
N GLN A 187 -8.05 17.33 5.95
CA GLN A 187 -6.90 18.19 5.68
C GLN A 187 -6.36 18.85 6.95
N LEU A 188 -7.25 19.45 7.75
CA LEU A 188 -6.90 20.08 9.02
C LEU A 188 -6.36 19.04 10.02
N SER A 189 -6.97 17.87 10.10
CA SER A 189 -6.45 16.76 10.90
C SER A 189 -5.07 16.32 10.42
N GLY A 190 -4.82 16.29 9.11
CA GLY A 190 -3.51 16.00 8.53
C GLY A 190 -2.41 16.96 8.98
N LEU A 191 -2.72 18.26 9.12
CA LEU A 191 -1.77 19.26 9.62
C LEU A 191 -1.32 18.99 11.07
N LEU A 192 -2.12 18.30 11.87
CA LEU A 192 -1.77 17.90 13.24
C LEU A 192 -1.18 16.49 13.30
N ILE A 193 -1.81 15.52 12.63
CA ILE A 193 -1.42 14.11 12.68
C ILE A 193 -0.06 13.88 12.03
N VAL A 194 0.24 14.51 10.89
CA VAL A 194 1.49 14.26 10.16
C VAL A 194 2.70 14.73 10.96
N PRO A 195 2.79 15.97 11.50
CA PRO A 195 3.93 16.39 12.30
C PRO A 195 4.13 15.55 13.56
N LEU A 196 3.05 15.19 14.27
CA LEU A 196 3.14 14.31 15.44
C LEU A 196 3.67 12.92 15.08
N SER A 197 3.22 12.38 13.94
CA SER A 197 3.68 11.07 13.46
C SER A 197 5.12 11.10 12.94
N LEU A 198 5.55 12.21 12.33
CA LEU A 198 6.93 12.43 11.92
C LEU A 198 7.85 12.62 13.13
N PHE A 199 7.37 13.28 14.20
CA PHE A 199 8.09 13.35 15.46
C PHE A 199 8.29 11.96 16.07
N ALA A 200 7.22 11.14 16.14
CA ALA A 200 7.34 9.75 16.58
C ALA A 200 8.31 8.94 15.68
N THR A 201 8.24 9.15 14.37
CA THR A 201 9.19 8.55 13.41
C THR A 201 10.62 8.97 13.71
N SER A 202 10.87 10.25 14.01
CA SER A 202 12.22 10.73 14.36
C SER A 202 12.81 10.02 15.58
N ILE A 203 11.98 9.72 16.59
CA ILE A 203 12.38 8.98 17.79
C ILE A 203 12.74 7.54 17.41
N ILE A 204 11.93 6.87 16.58
CA ILE A 204 12.19 5.51 16.10
C ILE A 204 13.49 5.46 15.30
N LEU A 205 13.68 6.38 14.34
CA LEU A 205 14.88 6.43 13.50
C LEU A 205 16.14 6.66 14.34
N LYS A 206 16.08 7.57 15.33
CA LYS A 206 17.22 7.88 16.20
C LYS A 206 17.57 6.72 17.14
N ASN A 207 16.56 6.15 17.81
CA ASN A 207 16.81 5.18 18.87
C ASN A 207 16.99 3.74 18.36
N TYR A 208 16.28 3.35 17.30
CA TYR A 208 16.29 1.97 16.79
C TYR A 208 17.24 1.80 15.61
N LEU A 209 17.22 2.73 14.66
CA LEU A 209 18.05 2.65 13.45
C LEU A 209 19.38 3.39 13.60
N GLN A 210 19.58 4.14 14.69
CA GLN A 210 20.75 5.00 14.90
C GLN A 210 20.98 6.00 13.76
N LEU A 211 19.89 6.39 13.08
CA LEU A 211 19.93 7.36 11.98
C LEU A 211 19.59 8.74 12.52
N SER A 212 20.46 9.70 12.24
CA SER A 212 20.19 11.12 12.49
C SER A 212 20.04 11.83 11.15
N PHE A 213 18.85 12.36 10.88
CA PHE A 213 18.58 13.18 9.71
C PHE A 213 18.39 14.64 10.12
N SER A 214 18.69 15.55 9.20
CA SER A 214 18.46 16.98 9.40
C SER A 214 16.96 17.31 9.43
N ILE A 215 16.60 18.48 9.97
CA ILE A 215 15.21 18.96 9.97
C ILE A 215 14.59 18.99 8.56
N TRP A 216 15.40 19.28 7.54
CA TRP A 216 14.97 19.31 6.14
C TRP A 216 14.44 17.98 5.63
N PHE A 217 15.00 16.86 6.12
CA PHE A 217 14.48 15.54 5.80
C PHE A 217 13.02 15.38 6.23
N TYR A 218 12.68 15.86 7.43
CA TYR A 218 11.31 15.79 7.96
C TYR A 218 10.37 16.77 7.26
N VAL A 219 10.86 17.92 6.79
CA VAL A 219 10.09 18.83 5.94
C VAL A 219 9.73 18.16 4.60
N ILE A 220 10.70 17.47 3.98
CA ILE A 220 10.45 16.70 2.75
C ILE A 220 9.48 15.53 3.04
N ALA A 221 9.65 14.82 4.14
CA ALA A 221 8.75 13.75 4.56
C ALA A 221 7.32 14.26 4.78
N PHE A 222 7.17 15.46 5.35
CA PHE A 222 5.86 16.11 5.48
C PHE A 222 5.25 16.37 4.10
N ALA A 223 6.01 16.96 3.16
CA ALA A 223 5.55 17.21 1.80
C ALA A 223 5.20 15.93 1.03
N TYR A 224 5.84 14.80 1.35
CA TYR A 224 5.51 13.48 0.80
C TYR A 224 4.21 12.90 1.38
N VAL A 225 4.02 12.96 2.69
CA VAL A 225 2.91 12.29 3.38
C VAL A 225 1.62 13.12 3.37
N PHE A 226 1.73 14.43 3.57
CA PHE A 226 0.57 15.33 3.70
C PHE A 226 -0.41 15.28 2.52
N PRO A 227 0.03 15.21 1.24
CA PRO A 227 -0.87 15.08 0.10
C PRO A 227 -1.92 13.98 0.21
N ALA A 228 -1.61 12.83 0.83
CA ALA A 228 -2.57 11.74 1.02
C ALA A 228 -3.79 12.16 1.85
N PHE A 229 -3.62 13.04 2.83
CA PHE A 229 -4.71 13.63 3.62
C PHE A 229 -5.53 14.66 2.84
N VAL A 230 -4.94 15.22 1.78
CA VAL A 230 -5.56 16.31 1.01
C VAL A 230 -6.43 15.77 -0.11
N TYR A 231 -5.90 14.86 -0.94
CA TYR A 231 -6.61 14.35 -2.13
C TYR A 231 -7.29 12.98 -1.91
N GLY A 232 -7.14 12.33 -0.74
CA GLY A 232 -7.72 11.00 -0.49
C GLY A 232 -9.24 10.95 -0.71
N ILE A 233 -9.98 11.99 -0.26
CA ILE A 233 -11.43 12.13 -0.51
C ILE A 233 -11.73 12.38 -1.99
N ASP A 234 -10.86 13.08 -2.72
CA ASP A 234 -11.05 13.37 -4.14
C ASP A 234 -10.95 12.10 -4.99
N VAL A 235 -10.06 11.17 -4.62
CA VAL A 235 -9.98 9.84 -5.24
C VAL A 235 -11.30 9.10 -5.07
N VAL A 236 -11.85 9.06 -3.85
CA VAL A 236 -13.13 8.41 -3.58
C VAL A 236 -14.27 9.09 -4.34
N ASN A 237 -14.27 10.42 -4.44
CA ASN A 237 -15.29 11.15 -5.18
C ASN A 237 -15.22 10.87 -6.69
N LEU A 238 -14.03 10.72 -7.27
CA LEU A 238 -13.88 10.33 -8.67
C LEU A 238 -14.37 8.92 -8.94
N PHE A 239 -14.19 7.98 -8.00
CA PHE A 239 -14.79 6.65 -8.09
C PHE A 239 -16.31 6.70 -8.02
N ARG A 240 -16.87 7.56 -7.17
CA ARG A 240 -18.32 7.83 -7.15
C ARG A 240 -18.83 8.32 -8.51
N LEU A 241 -18.05 9.16 -9.20
CA LEU A 241 -18.38 9.71 -10.52
C LEU A 241 -18.02 8.77 -11.70
N LYS A 242 -17.58 7.53 -11.45
CA LYS A 242 -17.11 6.58 -12.49
C LYS A 242 -15.98 7.14 -13.36
N LYS A 243 -15.10 7.95 -12.77
CA LYS A 243 -13.92 8.55 -13.39
C LYS A 243 -12.61 7.87 -12.92
N GLU A 244 -12.64 6.56 -12.71
CA GLU A 244 -11.48 5.77 -12.26
C GLU A 244 -10.29 5.93 -13.20
N LYS A 245 -10.53 6.03 -14.51
CA LYS A 245 -9.50 6.25 -15.52
C LYS A 245 -8.70 7.53 -15.29
N THR A 246 -9.34 8.59 -14.81
CA THR A 246 -8.66 9.85 -14.49
C THR A 246 -7.69 9.66 -13.32
N VAL A 247 -8.10 8.92 -12.29
CA VAL A 247 -7.24 8.58 -11.15
C VAL A 247 -6.04 7.76 -11.61
N VAL A 248 -6.26 6.77 -12.49
CA VAL A 248 -5.18 5.96 -13.09
C VAL A 248 -4.17 6.84 -13.83
N VAL A 249 -4.63 7.80 -14.64
CA VAL A 249 -3.74 8.74 -15.36
C VAL A 249 -2.92 9.59 -14.38
N TYR A 250 -3.54 10.12 -13.32
CA TYR A 250 -2.83 10.93 -12.33
C TYR A 250 -1.80 10.13 -11.56
N LEU A 251 -2.13 8.90 -11.14
CA LEU A 251 -1.16 8.01 -10.50
C LEU A 251 -0.04 7.57 -11.45
N PHE A 252 -0.34 7.40 -12.74
CA PHE A 252 0.69 7.11 -13.74
C PHE A 252 1.68 8.27 -13.86
N ILE A 253 1.18 9.51 -13.98
CA ILE A 253 2.02 10.71 -13.99
C ILE A 253 2.85 10.80 -12.69
N GLY A 254 2.24 10.49 -11.55
CA GLY A 254 2.92 10.41 -10.26
C GLY A 254 4.06 9.38 -10.26
N ALA A 255 3.79 8.14 -10.63
CA ALA A 255 4.80 7.07 -10.70
C ALA A 255 5.96 7.44 -11.64
N PHE A 256 5.65 7.98 -12.82
CA PHE A 256 6.65 8.44 -13.78
C PHE A 256 7.47 9.60 -13.23
N SER A 257 6.83 10.60 -12.65
CA SER A 257 7.51 11.76 -12.03
C SER A 257 8.39 11.34 -10.87
N ASN A 258 7.93 10.41 -10.02
CA ASN A 258 8.72 9.87 -8.93
C ASN A 258 9.98 9.22 -9.49
N THR A 259 9.83 8.33 -10.47
CA THR A 259 10.96 7.66 -11.13
C THR A 259 11.98 8.68 -11.66
N ALA A 260 11.51 9.70 -12.40
CA ALA A 260 12.37 10.71 -13.01
C ALA A 260 13.11 11.58 -11.97
N PHE A 261 12.38 12.16 -11.01
CA PHE A 261 12.97 13.05 -10.00
C PHE A 261 13.86 12.29 -9.02
N SER A 262 13.42 11.11 -8.54
CA SER A 262 14.22 10.29 -7.62
C SER A 262 15.50 9.81 -8.30
N ALA A 263 15.43 9.34 -9.56
CA ALA A 263 16.63 8.91 -10.29
C ALA A 263 17.60 10.09 -10.50
N GLY A 264 17.09 11.26 -10.88
CA GLY A 264 17.91 12.47 -11.07
C GLY A 264 18.59 12.91 -9.77
N LEU A 265 17.85 13.01 -8.66
CA LEU A 265 18.41 13.45 -7.37
C LEU A 265 19.40 12.44 -6.79
N ILE A 266 19.13 11.14 -6.95
CA ILE A 266 20.09 10.10 -6.56
C ILE A 266 21.38 10.23 -7.40
N TYR A 267 21.26 10.46 -8.72
CA TYR A 267 22.41 10.65 -9.61
C TYR A 267 23.29 11.84 -9.20
N PHE A 268 22.69 12.93 -8.71
CA PHE A 268 23.43 14.09 -8.17
C PHE A 268 24.01 13.87 -6.76
N GLY A 269 23.90 12.66 -6.19
CA GLY A 269 24.54 12.31 -4.92
C GLY A 269 23.73 12.66 -3.67
N PHE A 270 22.43 12.99 -3.80
CA PHE A 270 21.59 13.30 -2.63
C PHE A 270 21.14 12.06 -1.84
N GLY A 271 21.41 10.84 -2.31
CA GLY A 271 21.14 9.58 -1.61
C GLY A 271 19.68 9.43 -1.15
N ILE A 272 19.49 8.99 0.11
CA ILE A 272 18.17 8.78 0.73
C ILE A 272 17.29 10.05 0.72
N PRO A 273 17.77 11.23 1.17
CA PRO A 273 17.00 12.47 1.05
C PRO A 273 16.58 12.80 -0.39
N GLY A 274 17.44 12.51 -1.37
CA GLY A 274 17.14 12.71 -2.79
C GLY A 274 15.99 11.83 -3.29
N ALA A 275 16.00 10.55 -2.95
CA ALA A 275 14.91 9.63 -3.27
C ALA A 275 13.58 10.08 -2.65
N LEU A 276 13.61 10.46 -1.36
CA LEU A 276 12.40 10.95 -0.69
C LEU A 276 11.89 12.26 -1.28
N ALA A 277 12.79 13.16 -1.68
CA ALA A 277 12.44 14.42 -2.33
C ALA A 277 11.79 14.20 -3.70
N GLY A 278 12.29 13.25 -4.50
CA GLY A 278 11.65 12.88 -5.76
C GLY A 278 10.24 12.32 -5.56
N SER A 279 10.06 11.46 -4.56
CA SER A 279 8.74 10.98 -4.11
C SER A 279 7.84 12.13 -3.63
N ALA A 280 8.36 13.08 -2.86
CA ALA A 280 7.60 14.25 -2.39
C ALA A 280 7.13 15.15 -3.54
N ILE A 281 8.02 15.48 -4.49
CA ILE A 281 7.70 16.27 -5.68
C ILE A 281 6.59 15.58 -6.48
N SER A 282 6.70 14.27 -6.68
CA SER A 282 5.66 13.47 -7.35
C SER A 282 4.30 13.58 -6.65
N GLN A 283 4.25 13.44 -5.33
CA GLN A 283 3.01 13.56 -4.56
C GLN A 283 2.39 14.96 -4.66
N LEU A 284 3.21 16.02 -4.70
CA LEU A 284 2.75 17.38 -4.91
C LEU A 284 2.20 17.62 -6.33
N ILE A 285 2.81 17.00 -7.35
CA ILE A 285 2.29 17.03 -8.72
C ILE A 285 0.92 16.36 -8.77
N VAL A 286 0.79 15.15 -8.20
CA VAL A 286 -0.48 14.41 -8.14
C VAL A 286 -1.55 15.22 -7.42
N LEU A 287 -1.21 15.83 -6.28
CA LEU A 287 -2.11 16.72 -5.55
C LEU A 287 -2.58 17.89 -6.41
N THR A 288 -1.67 18.52 -7.15
CA THR A 288 -1.99 19.66 -8.03
C THR A 288 -2.96 19.23 -9.13
N LEU A 289 -2.76 18.06 -9.73
CA LEU A 289 -3.66 17.50 -10.75
C LEU A 289 -5.08 17.27 -10.20
N PHE A 290 -5.21 16.72 -8.98
CA PHE A 290 -6.53 16.56 -8.35
C PHE A 290 -7.20 17.91 -8.06
N LYS A 291 -6.43 18.90 -7.57
CA LYS A 291 -6.98 20.24 -7.32
C LYS A 291 -7.45 20.94 -8.60
N LEU A 292 -6.69 20.85 -9.69
CA LEU A 292 -7.06 21.44 -10.98
C LEU A 292 -8.30 20.76 -11.59
N HIS A 293 -8.46 19.44 -11.40
CA HIS A 293 -9.67 18.75 -11.87
C HIS A 293 -10.93 19.20 -11.15
N ARG A 294 -10.80 19.60 -9.88
CA ARG A 294 -11.93 20.02 -9.04
C ARG A 294 -12.53 21.36 -9.48
N GLU A 295 -11.73 22.23 -10.09
CA GLU A 295 -12.15 23.57 -10.50
C GLU A 295 -12.87 23.58 -11.87
N LYS A 296 -13.01 22.42 -12.51
CA LYS A 296 -13.72 22.21 -13.77
C LYS A 296 -15.03 21.47 -13.55
#